data_AF-A0A448WJF8-F1
#
_entry.id   AF-A0A448WJF8-F1
#
_cell.length_a   1.000
_cell.length_b   1.000
_cell.length_c   1.000
_cell.angle_alpha   90.00
_cell.angle_beta   90.00
_cell.angle_gamma   90.00
#
_symmetry.space_group_name_H-M   'P 1'
#
loop_
_entity.id
_entity.type
_entity.pdbx_description
1 polymer ?
#
loop_
_entity_poly.entity_id
_entity_poly.type
_entity_poly.pdbx_seq_one_letter_code
_entity_poly.pdbx_strand_id
1 'polypeptide(L)'
;MPYEITRLPLLSVRPFFFHDLVIEQELSVTSCSPEAQDRLEKFCSHKIELAIEAASAVISRAREQEEKRLREETENGNRRCKFSVVRSDFRSMIEKKHFLPPSEPLVRLRVDISGGFDSFSSLRFGQKFVGKVANPKVS
;
A
#
# COMPACT_ATOMS: atom_id res chain seq x y z
N MET A 1 17.40 18.39 -32.38
CA MET A 1 16.07 17.77 -32.19
C MET A 1 15.76 17.76 -30.71
N PRO A 2 14.79 18.54 -30.23
CA PRO A 2 14.36 18.46 -28.83
C PRO A 2 13.57 17.17 -28.60
N TYR A 3 13.72 16.55 -27.43
CA TYR A 3 12.92 15.42 -26.99
C TYR A 3 12.14 15.81 -25.72
N GLU A 4 10.96 15.22 -25.52
CA GLU A 4 10.14 15.41 -24.34
C GLU A 4 9.98 14.11 -23.57
N ILE A 5 10.21 14.14 -22.26
CA ILE A 5 10.07 12.98 -21.38
C ILE A 5 8.68 13.02 -20.74
N THR A 6 7.85 12.02 -21.01
CA THR A 6 6.55 11.83 -20.34
C THR A 6 6.66 10.76 -19.27
N ARG A 7 6.20 11.05 -18.05
CA ARG A 7 6.16 10.07 -16.96
C ARG A 7 4.94 9.17 -17.12
N LEU A 8 5.16 7.86 -17.19
CA LEU A 8 4.10 6.85 -17.20
C LEU A 8 4.02 6.20 -15.81
N PRO A 9 2.93 6.40 -15.05
CA PRO A 9 2.79 5.80 -13.72
C PRO A 9 2.58 4.29 -13.81
N LEU A 10 3.17 3.56 -12.88
CA LEU A 10 3.04 2.10 -12.81
C LEU A 10 1.86 1.72 -11.90
N LEU A 11 0.85 1.05 -12.48
CA LEU A 11 -0.42 0.75 -11.79
C LEU A 11 -0.36 -0.55 -10.96
N SER A 12 0.49 -1.49 -11.34
CA SER A 12 0.62 -2.80 -10.66
C SER A 12 1.51 -2.77 -9.43
N VAL A 13 2.08 -1.61 -9.08
CA VAL A 13 3.02 -1.49 -7.96
C VAL A 13 2.25 -1.54 -6.64
N ARG A 14 2.77 -2.32 -5.68
CA ARG A 14 2.21 -2.39 -4.33
C ARG A 14 2.38 -1.04 -3.62
N PRO A 15 1.31 -0.46 -3.05
CA PRO A 15 1.42 0.76 -2.27
C PRO A 15 2.39 0.60 -1.10
N PHE A 16 3.27 1.59 -0.91
CA PHE A 16 4.24 1.63 0.18
C PHE A 16 4.09 2.92 0.96
N PHE A 17 3.85 2.80 2.27
CA PHE A 17 3.70 3.92 3.19
C PHE A 17 4.86 3.91 4.18
N PHE A 18 5.57 5.03 4.25
CA PHE A 18 6.69 5.24 5.16
C PHE A 18 6.42 6.49 5.99
N HIS A 19 6.40 6.34 7.31
CA HIS A 19 6.20 7.46 8.23
C HIS A 19 7.33 7.51 9.24
N ASP A 20 7.90 8.70 9.39
CA ASP A 20 8.81 9.03 10.47
C ASP A 20 8.00 9.62 11.64
N LEU A 21 8.20 9.07 12.83
CA LEU A 21 7.52 9.46 14.07
C LEU A 21 8.55 9.89 15.09
N VAL A 22 8.48 11.14 15.53
CA VAL A 22 9.30 11.68 16.63
C VAL A 22 8.44 11.72 17.88
N ILE A 23 8.72 10.84 18.85
CA ILE A 23 7.82 10.64 20.00
C ILE A 23 7.70 11.91 20.85
N GLU A 24 8.79 12.67 21.00
CA GLU A 24 8.82 13.90 21.80
C GLU A 24 7.79 14.95 21.36
N GLN A 25 7.40 14.95 20.07
CA GLN A 25 6.43 15.90 19.52
C GLN A 25 4.98 15.43 19.71
N GLU A 26 4.76 14.12 19.74
CA GLU A 26 3.42 13.50 19.65
C GLU A 26 2.90 13.07 21.02
N LEU A 27 3.77 12.72 21.97
CA LEU A 27 3.41 12.32 23.33
C LEU A 27 3.99 13.30 24.35
N SER A 28 3.13 14.10 24.98
CA SER A 28 3.49 14.97 26.12
C SER A 28 3.65 14.23 27.45
N VAL A 29 3.88 12.90 27.43
CA VAL A 29 3.87 12.03 28.62
C VAL A 29 5.29 11.74 29.07
N THR A 30 5.53 11.74 30.38
CA THR A 30 6.82 11.41 31.00
C THR A 30 7.27 9.99 30.63
N SER A 31 8.54 9.85 30.24
CA SER A 31 9.14 8.71 29.53
C SER A 31 9.29 7.38 30.29
N CYS A 32 8.88 7.29 31.57
CA CYS A 32 9.23 6.17 32.45
C CYS A 32 8.05 5.37 33.02
N SER A 33 6.80 5.68 32.64
CA SER A 33 5.63 4.92 33.13
C SER A 33 5.20 3.82 32.13
N PRO A 34 4.66 2.69 32.60
CA PRO A 34 4.08 1.66 31.71
C PRO A 34 2.90 2.21 30.88
N GLU A 35 2.26 3.28 31.34
CA GLU A 35 1.23 3.98 30.56
C GLU A 35 1.78 4.64 29.30
N ALA A 36 3.03 5.13 29.32
CA ALA A 36 3.64 5.76 28.16
C ALA A 36 3.86 4.74 27.03
N GLN A 37 4.24 3.51 27.37
CA GLN A 37 4.41 2.41 26.41
C GLN A 37 3.09 2.01 25.75
N ASP A 38 2.02 1.84 26.54
CA ASP A 38 0.70 1.49 26.02
C ASP A 38 0.13 2.59 25.12
N ARG A 39 0.34 3.87 25.47
CA ARG A 39 -0.03 5.01 24.62
C ARG A 39 0.75 5.04 23.31
N LEU A 40 2.06 4.78 23.36
CA LEU A 40 2.90 4.69 22.16
C LEU A 40 2.44 3.55 21.25
N GLU A 41 2.17 2.38 21.82
CA GLU A 41 1.68 1.22 21.06
C GLU A 41 0.32 1.52 20.39
N LYS A 42 -0.60 2.15 21.12
CA LYS A 42 -1.90 2.59 20.58
C LYS A 42 -1.72 3.63 19.47
N PHE A 43 -0.83 4.60 19.66
CA PHE A 43 -0.55 5.63 18.67
C PHE A 43 0.03 5.04 17.37
N CYS A 44 1.04 4.17 17.49
CA CYS A 44 1.62 3.45 16.36
C CYS A 44 0.56 2.59 15.65
N SER A 45 -0.31 1.91 16.42
CA SER A 45 -1.39 1.09 15.85
C SER A 45 -2.34 1.95 15.03
N HIS A 46 -2.78 3.10 15.57
CA HIS A 46 -3.65 4.03 14.90
C HIS A 46 -3.04 4.58 13.60
N LYS A 47 -1.74 4.93 13.60
CA LYS A 47 -1.05 5.38 12.39
C LYS A 47 -0.98 4.30 11.30
N ILE A 48 -0.82 3.02 11.68
CA ILE A 48 -0.85 1.91 10.71
C ILE A 48 -2.25 1.71 10.15
N GLU A 49 -3.29 1.78 10.99
CA GLU A 49 -4.68 1.66 10.54
C GLU A 49 -5.02 2.75 9.51
N LEU A 50 -4.64 4.00 9.77
CA LEU A 50 -4.78 5.10 8.82
C LEU A 50 -4.04 4.83 7.50
N ALA A 51 -2.84 4.27 7.56
CA ALA A 51 -2.07 3.93 6.36
C ALA A 51 -2.74 2.79 5.55
N ILE A 52 -3.32 1.79 6.23
CA ILE A 52 -4.08 0.71 5.58
C ILE A 52 -5.34 1.26 4.92
N GLU A 53 -6.06 2.16 5.58
CA GLU A 53 -7.24 2.80 5.01
C GLU A 53 -6.88 3.58 3.75
N ALA A 54 -5.83 4.42 3.81
CA ALA A 54 -5.31 5.14 2.66
C ALA A 54 -4.91 4.20 1.51
N ALA A 55 -4.28 3.06 1.83
CA ALA A 55 -3.93 2.04 0.83
C ALA A 55 -5.17 1.43 0.16
N SER A 56 -6.19 1.09 0.96
CA SER A 56 -7.41 0.49 0.45
C SER A 56 -8.14 1.43 -0.51
N ALA A 57 -8.12 2.73 -0.23
CA ALA A 57 -8.66 3.76 -1.12
C ALA A 57 -7.85 3.89 -2.42
N VAL A 58 -6.53 3.76 -2.39
CA VAL A 58 -5.70 3.76 -3.61
C VAL A 58 -6.00 2.53 -4.46
N ILE A 59 -6.10 1.36 -3.84
CA ILE A 59 -6.36 0.09 -4.52
C ILE A 59 -7.76 0.08 -5.13
N SER A 60 -8.79 0.55 -4.42
CA SER A 60 -10.16 0.63 -4.95
C SER A 60 -10.24 1.59 -6.13
N ARG A 61 -9.64 2.78 -6.03
CA ARG A 61 -9.57 3.74 -7.14
C ARG A 61 -8.88 3.16 -8.37
N ALA A 62 -7.76 2.44 -8.19
CA ALA A 62 -7.07 1.79 -9.29
C ALA A 62 -7.95 0.72 -9.96
N ARG A 63 -8.69 -0.07 -9.17
CA ARG A 63 -9.66 -1.06 -9.68
C ARG A 63 -10.78 -0.43 -10.48
N GLU A 64 -11.41 0.62 -9.94
CA GLU A 64 -12.50 1.34 -10.60
C GLU A 64 -12.05 1.99 -11.91
N GLN A 65 -10.84 2.54 -11.95
CA GLN A 65 -10.28 3.13 -13.18
C GLN A 65 -10.05 2.08 -14.26
N GLU A 66 -9.47 0.93 -13.90
CA GLU A 66 -9.30 -0.18 -14.82
C GLU A 66 -10.64 -0.72 -15.32
N GLU A 67 -11.65 -0.82 -14.44
CA GLU A 67 -12.99 -1.24 -14.85
C GLU A 67 -13.66 -0.24 -15.80
N LYS A 68 -13.52 1.07 -15.56
CA LYS A 68 -14.01 2.12 -16.48
C LYS A 68 -13.33 2.04 -17.84
N ARG A 69 -12.01 1.88 -17.87
CA ARG A 69 -11.23 1.71 -19.12
C ARG A 69 -11.73 0.51 -19.91
N LEU A 70 -11.90 -0.63 -19.25
CA LEU A 70 -12.41 -1.85 -19.90
C LEU A 70 -13.83 -1.66 -20.44
N ARG A 71 -14.72 -0.96 -19.70
CA ARG A 71 -16.08 -0.64 -20.18
C ARG A 71 -16.04 0.25 -21.43
N GLU A 72 -15.25 1.32 -21.39
CA GLU A 72 -15.05 2.22 -22.54
C GLU A 72 -14.45 1.50 -23.76
N GLU A 73 -13.54 0.54 -23.55
CA GLU A 73 -12.98 -0.30 -24.60
C GLU A 73 -14.02 -1.26 -25.20
N THR A 74 -14.91 -1.86 -24.38
CA THR A 74 -16.00 -2.71 -24.90
C THR A 74 -17.03 -1.93 -25.70
N GLU A 75 -17.32 -0.68 -25.32
CA GLU A 75 -18.27 0.19 -26.01
C GLU A 75 -17.70 0.75 -27.32
N ASN A 76 -16.39 1.05 -27.36
CA ASN A 76 -15.69 1.55 -28.57
C ASN A 76 -15.12 0.43 -29.47
N GLY A 77 -15.19 -0.83 -29.02
CA GLY A 77 -14.49 -2.00 -29.56
C GLY A 77 -15.01 -2.61 -30.87
N ASN A 78 -15.95 -1.98 -31.59
CA ASN A 78 -16.33 -2.47 -32.93
C ASN A 78 -15.31 -2.08 -34.03
N ARG A 79 -14.15 -1.51 -33.70
CA ARG A 79 -13.06 -1.25 -34.65
C ARG A 79 -11.69 -1.72 -34.15
N ARG A 80 -11.51 -3.05 -34.22
CA ARG A 80 -10.29 -3.76 -34.69
C ARG A 80 -8.95 -3.43 -34.02
N CYS A 81 -8.45 -4.38 -33.24
CA CYS A 81 -7.08 -4.88 -33.43
C CYS A 81 -7.05 -6.42 -33.36
N LYS A 82 -6.79 -6.99 -34.52
CA LYS A 82 -6.69 -8.43 -34.79
C LYS A 82 -5.31 -8.93 -34.35
N PHE A 83 -5.12 -9.25 -33.08
CA PHE A 83 -4.17 -10.31 -32.72
C PHE A 83 -4.87 -11.66 -32.91
N SER A 84 -5.30 -11.93 -34.15
CA SER A 84 -6.12 -13.10 -34.51
C SER A 84 -5.29 -14.25 -35.11
N VAL A 85 -3.96 -14.20 -34.98
CA VAL A 85 -3.06 -15.22 -35.57
C VAL A 85 -2.52 -16.20 -34.51
N VAL A 86 -2.80 -15.97 -33.22
CA VAL A 86 -2.44 -16.92 -32.15
C VAL A 86 -3.68 -17.70 -31.73
N ARG A 87 -3.53 -19.03 -31.66
CA ARG A 87 -4.57 -20.01 -31.27
C ARG A 87 -5.38 -19.50 -30.07
N SER A 88 -6.70 -19.68 -30.15
CA SER A 88 -7.74 -19.23 -29.20
C SER A 88 -7.39 -19.47 -27.73
N ASP A 89 -6.64 -20.53 -27.45
CA ASP A 89 -6.44 -21.04 -26.10
C ASP A 89 -5.40 -20.23 -25.31
N PHE A 90 -4.47 -19.55 -25.99
CA PHE A 90 -3.44 -18.73 -25.33
C PHE A 90 -3.92 -17.28 -25.07
N ARG A 91 -4.93 -16.82 -25.82
CA ARG A 91 -5.46 -15.45 -25.75
C ARG A 91 -6.23 -15.18 -24.46
N SER A 92 -7.00 -16.17 -23.99
CA SER A 92 -7.78 -16.07 -22.75
C SER A 92 -6.93 -16.00 -21.47
N MET A 93 -5.70 -16.52 -21.51
CA MET A 93 -4.73 -16.44 -20.41
C MET A 93 -4.01 -15.09 -20.32
N ILE A 94 -3.85 -14.38 -21.44
CA ILE A 94 -3.21 -13.04 -21.49
C ILE A 94 -4.23 -11.94 -21.16
N GLU A 95 -5.49 -12.08 -21.60
CA GLU A 95 -6.58 -11.11 -21.38
C GLU A 95 -6.97 -10.89 -19.91
N LYS A 96 -6.47 -11.71 -18.96
CA LYS A 96 -6.83 -11.62 -17.53
C LYS A 96 -5.68 -11.33 -16.57
N LYS A 97 -4.51 -10.87 -17.06
CA LYS A 97 -3.51 -10.28 -16.15
C LYS A 97 -3.91 -8.84 -15.85
N HIS A 98 -4.89 -8.69 -14.98
CA HIS A 98 -5.24 -7.39 -14.42
C HIS A 98 -4.01 -6.82 -13.71
N PHE A 99 -3.48 -5.70 -14.21
CA PHE A 99 -2.37 -4.95 -13.60
C PHE A 99 -2.86 -4.15 -12.39
N LEU A 100 -3.56 -4.83 -11.49
CA LEU A 100 -4.08 -4.24 -10.27
C LEU A 100 -3.02 -4.27 -9.19
N PRO A 101 -2.96 -3.23 -8.36
CA PRO A 101 -2.13 -3.27 -7.18
C PRO A 101 -2.60 -4.43 -6.27
N PRO A 102 -1.67 -5.17 -5.65
CA PRO A 102 -2.01 -6.22 -4.70
C PRO A 102 -2.73 -5.64 -3.48
N SER A 103 -3.56 -6.46 -2.82
CA SER A 103 -4.51 -6.03 -1.79
C SER A 103 -3.88 -5.52 -0.49
N GLU A 104 -2.73 -6.07 -0.10
CA GLU A 104 -2.09 -5.72 1.17
C GLU A 104 -0.98 -4.66 0.94
N PRO A 105 -1.01 -3.50 1.59
CA PRO A 105 0.08 -2.53 1.48
C PRO A 105 1.35 -2.95 2.20
N LEU A 106 2.45 -2.30 1.83
CA LEU A 106 3.67 -2.25 2.63
C LEU A 106 3.60 -1.03 3.54
N VAL A 107 3.82 -1.20 4.84
CA VAL A 107 3.82 -0.09 5.81
C VAL A 107 5.06 -0.16 6.68
N ARG A 108 5.78 0.96 6.79
CA ARG A 108 6.94 1.08 7.68
C ARG A 108 6.80 2.33 8.53
N LEU A 109 6.89 2.14 9.84
CA LEU A 109 7.01 3.21 10.81
C LEU A 109 8.47 3.25 11.28
N ARG A 110 9.08 4.43 11.21
CA ARG A 110 10.36 4.72 11.86
C ARG A 110 10.07 5.56 13.08
N VAL A 111 10.38 5.02 14.25
CA VAL A 111 10.08 5.65 15.53
C VAL A 111 11.39 6.14 16.15
N ASP A 112 11.48 7.43 16.43
CA ASP A 112 12.61 8.04 17.14
C ASP A 112 12.32 8.08 18.65
N ILE A 113 13.20 7.43 19.41
CA ILE A 113 13.08 7.24 20.87
C ILE A 113 14.02 8.15 21.67
N SER A 114 14.51 9.24 21.07
CA SER A 114 15.43 10.21 21.66
C SER A 114 15.02 10.77 23.04
N GLY A 115 13.74 10.66 23.43
CA GLY A 115 13.19 11.16 24.70
C GLY A 115 13.24 10.20 25.89
N GLY A 116 14.01 9.11 25.83
CA GLY A 116 14.12 8.14 26.93
C GLY A 116 12.93 7.17 27.03
N PHE A 117 12.17 7.02 25.95
CA PHE A 117 11.10 6.04 25.85
C PHE A 117 11.67 4.65 25.59
N ASP A 118 11.04 3.64 26.18
CA ASP A 118 11.44 2.26 25.94
C ASP A 118 10.82 1.72 24.64
N SER A 119 11.59 0.94 23.88
CA SER A 119 11.10 0.33 22.64
C SER A 119 10.23 -0.90 22.94
N PHE A 120 9.20 -1.14 22.12
CA PHE A 120 8.38 -2.35 22.23
C PHE A 120 8.77 -3.39 21.18
N SER A 121 8.40 -4.65 21.43
CA SER A 121 8.69 -5.75 20.52
C SER A 121 7.97 -5.58 19.18
N SER A 122 8.75 -5.31 18.12
CA SER A 122 8.24 -5.21 16.76
C SER A 122 7.58 -6.50 16.28
N LEU A 123 8.03 -7.66 16.78
CA LEU A 123 7.44 -8.96 16.46
C LEU A 123 6.02 -9.09 17.01
N ARG A 124 5.83 -8.79 18.31
CA ARG A 124 4.50 -8.85 18.95
C ARG A 124 3.55 -7.84 18.33
N PHE A 125 4.05 -6.65 18.01
CA PHE A 125 3.28 -5.62 17.35
C PHE A 125 2.86 -6.03 15.93
N GLY A 126 3.79 -6.59 15.14
CA GLY A 126 3.53 -7.05 13.78
C GLY A 126 2.51 -8.18 13.68
N GLN A 127 2.42 -9.04 14.69
CA GLN A 127 1.40 -10.09 14.76
C GLN A 127 -0.03 -9.54 14.68
N LYS A 128 -0.28 -8.32 15.18
CA LYS A 128 -1.62 -7.68 15.14
C LYS A 128 -2.09 -7.34 13.72
N PHE A 129 -1.18 -7.26 12.75
CA PHE A 129 -1.45 -6.80 11.39
C PHE A 129 -1.25 -7.88 10.32
N VAL A 130 -1.07 -9.15 10.72
CA VAL A 130 -0.99 -10.29 9.79
C VAL A 130 -2.28 -10.36 8.96
N GLY A 131 -2.14 -10.45 7.63
CA GLY A 131 -3.26 -10.46 6.68
C GLY A 131 -3.88 -9.09 6.41
N LYS A 132 -3.35 -8.02 7.01
CA LYS A 132 -3.71 -6.62 6.69
C LYS A 132 -2.58 -5.90 5.95
N VAL A 133 -1.33 -6.17 6.33
CA VAL A 133 -0.12 -5.65 5.69
C VAL A 133 0.75 -6.79 5.17
N ALA A 134 1.52 -6.51 4.12
CA ALA A 134 2.35 -7.51 3.46
C ALA A 134 3.68 -7.78 4.18
N ASN A 135 4.10 -6.86 5.06
CA ASN A 135 5.34 -6.93 5.83
C ASN A 135 5.07 -6.99 7.35
N PRO A 136 4.39 -8.04 7.86
CA PRO A 136 4.09 -8.14 9.29
C PRO A 136 5.33 -8.50 10.14
N LYS A 137 6.41 -8.99 9.52
CA LYS A 137 7.67 -9.30 10.19
C LYS A 137 8.69 -8.24 9.84
N VAL A 138 9.09 -7.45 10.83
CA VAL A 138 10.30 -6.62 10.72
C VAL A 138 11.46 -7.54 11.10
N SER A 139 12.21 -8.02 10.11
CA SER A 139 13.44 -8.83 10.30
C SER A 139 14.62 -7.94 10.67
#